data_AF-A0AAV5TCG8-F1
#
_entry.id   AF-A0AAV5TCG8-F1
#
_cell.length_a   1.000
_cell.length_b   1.000
_cell.length_c   1.000
_cell.angle_alpha   90.00
_cell.angle_beta   90.00
_cell.angle_gamma   90.00
#
_symmetry.space_group_name_H-M   'P 1'
#
loop_
_entity.id
_entity.type
_entity.pdbx_description
1 polymer ?
#
loop_
_entity_poly.entity_id
_entity_poly.type
_entity_poly.pdbx_seq_one_letter_code
_entity_poly.pdbx_strand_id
1 'polypeptide(L)'
;KEYRVLSDDERQRLHWAFNQLKQSGEYTNLARIHAEQVRGGAAHSGPAFLPWHREYIKRVEFALRQIDPSVALPYWDSTLDGALPRPADSIIFSDDFVGGTGDVVSGPFANWRTLEGRNNIRRNVGAQGSTFTEANIQFVMGQTNAQNILAFTAPQGGCQWRTDYNALEYTHGNVHIFVGGDMFDTATAANDPIFFFHHAFVDLIWEQFRQQRQGWADRQSAYPFDNQQCASALHFGSAIMQPFGPFRNRDGLSNQYTDNIYAYAPRPACPACSGSKWLFCDNSHGNPRCAAKVKVGGVCTGFSRGEQPCYGGICQGGRCVAGGAPVVRPPVTRPPIAPRPRSPLQETCFNENQCCGAWAAKGECTRNSNYMRDWCKASCQSCVPRAYALTDDCRDRHPNCATWSRTGECNKNGLWMTENCRQSCNKCGTSRAQACGGGGGGGGQTTTTTKPAQKCTSEGCFNENQCCPSWSQMGECSRNTEWMSCNCRVSCGYCVPRDYRYGGCNDYHPSCANWARTGECQKNPWMMENCRTSCRSCKNAQQLRGQC
;
A
#
# COMPACT_ATOMS: atom_id res chain seq x y z
N LYS A 1 -12.34 12.71 8.52
CA LYS A 1 -13.05 14.02 8.44
C LYS A 1 -12.50 14.79 7.24
N GLU A 2 -13.21 15.82 6.76
CA GLU A 2 -12.62 16.75 5.78
C GLU A 2 -11.47 17.53 6.44
N TYR A 3 -10.38 17.75 5.72
CA TYR A 3 -9.12 18.26 6.27
C TYR A 3 -9.23 19.66 6.91
N ARG A 4 -10.05 20.55 6.35
CA ARG A 4 -10.37 21.88 6.87
C ARG A 4 -11.41 21.85 7.98
N VAL A 5 -12.01 20.70 8.29
CA VAL A 5 -12.92 20.52 9.44
C VAL A 5 -12.18 20.01 10.69
N LEU A 6 -10.94 19.54 10.54
CA LEU A 6 -10.11 19.18 11.70
C LEU A 6 -9.93 20.36 12.65
N SER A 7 -9.96 20.07 13.95
CA SER A 7 -9.54 21.05 14.96
C SER A 7 -8.08 21.43 14.75
N ASP A 8 -7.66 22.55 15.34
CA ASP A 8 -6.26 22.97 15.26
C ASP A 8 -5.31 21.93 15.87
N ASP A 9 -5.70 21.28 16.97
CA ASP A 9 -4.95 20.18 17.59
C ASP A 9 -4.87 18.94 16.68
N GLU A 10 -6.02 18.48 16.16
CA GLU A 10 -6.07 17.31 15.25
C GLU A 10 -5.15 17.52 14.04
N ARG A 11 -5.20 18.73 13.45
CA ARG A 11 -4.38 19.08 12.27
C ARG A 11 -2.90 19.17 12.62
N GLN A 12 -2.53 19.79 13.74
CA GLN A 12 -1.12 19.87 14.17
C GLN A 12 -0.52 18.49 14.44
N ARG A 13 -1.30 17.59 15.07
CA ARG A 13 -0.85 16.22 15.35
C ARG A 13 -0.70 15.40 14.07
N LEU A 14 -1.60 15.58 13.11
CA LEU A 14 -1.48 14.99 11.78
C LEU A 14 -0.22 15.47 11.07
N HIS A 15 0.02 16.79 11.01
CA HIS A 15 1.23 17.37 10.41
C HIS A 15 2.50 16.85 11.08
N TRP A 16 2.49 16.78 12.40
CA TRP A 16 3.60 16.25 13.17
C TRP A 16 3.86 14.77 12.84
N ALA A 17 2.82 13.93 12.81
CA ALA A 17 2.94 12.51 12.49
C ALA A 17 3.50 12.29 11.07
N PHE A 18 3.03 13.04 10.07
CA PHE A 18 3.60 13.00 8.72
C PHE A 18 5.08 13.39 8.70
N ASN A 19 5.47 14.43 9.42
CA ASN A 19 6.88 14.85 9.51
C ASN A 19 7.76 13.79 10.19
N GLN A 20 7.27 13.13 11.23
CA GLN A 20 7.99 12.00 11.85
C GLN A 20 8.13 10.82 10.87
N LEU A 21 7.08 10.52 10.11
CA LEU A 21 7.10 9.48 9.08
C LEU A 21 8.08 9.81 7.94
N LYS A 22 8.21 11.10 7.59
CA LYS A 22 9.20 11.57 6.62
C LYS A 22 10.63 11.44 7.16
N GLN A 23 10.85 11.86 8.40
CA GLN A 23 12.16 11.81 9.06
C GLN A 23 12.67 10.37 9.25
N SER A 24 11.77 9.40 9.50
CA SER A 24 12.16 8.00 9.62
C SER A 24 12.52 7.34 8.27
N GLY A 25 12.22 8.00 7.15
CA GLY A 25 12.34 7.43 5.81
C GLY A 25 11.13 6.60 5.38
N GLU A 26 10.20 6.27 6.28
CA GLU A 26 9.07 5.40 5.98
C GLU A 26 8.08 6.04 5.01
N TYR A 27 7.85 7.36 5.10
CA TYR A 27 7.06 8.07 4.08
C TYR A 27 7.67 7.90 2.69
N THR A 28 9.01 7.95 2.60
CA THR A 28 9.73 7.81 1.33
C THR A 28 9.61 6.37 0.80
N ASN A 29 9.56 5.36 1.68
CA ASN A 29 9.28 3.99 1.27
C ASN A 29 7.84 3.84 0.76
N LEU A 30 6.86 4.41 1.45
CA LEU A 30 5.46 4.40 1.03
C LEU A 30 5.29 5.07 -0.34
N ALA A 31 5.86 6.26 -0.52
CA ALA A 31 5.85 6.95 -1.81
C ALA A 31 6.50 6.12 -2.93
N ARG A 32 7.59 5.41 -2.62
CA ARG A 32 8.28 4.53 -3.57
C ARG A 32 7.41 3.35 -4.00
N ILE A 33 6.63 2.76 -3.10
CA ILE A 33 5.70 1.68 -3.43
C ILE A 33 4.76 2.13 -4.55
N HIS A 34 4.16 3.32 -4.42
CA HIS A 34 3.29 3.86 -5.47
C HIS A 34 4.06 4.08 -6.77
N ALA A 35 5.24 4.71 -6.73
CA ALA A 35 6.08 4.93 -7.91
C ALA A 35 6.44 3.62 -8.65
N GLU A 36 6.74 2.56 -7.91
CA GLU A 36 7.05 1.23 -8.46
C GLU A 36 5.81 0.57 -9.07
N GLN A 37 4.65 0.66 -8.42
CA GLN A 37 3.40 0.05 -8.92
C GLN A 37 2.75 0.84 -10.06
N VAL A 38 3.06 2.13 -10.20
CA VAL A 38 2.77 2.91 -11.41
C VAL A 38 3.56 2.34 -12.58
N ARG A 39 4.88 2.17 -12.43
CA ARG A 39 5.76 1.60 -13.49
C ARG A 39 5.42 0.14 -13.79
N GLY A 40 5.03 -0.61 -12.78
CA GLY A 40 4.60 -2.00 -12.90
C GLY A 40 3.21 -2.16 -13.51
N GLY A 41 2.38 -1.10 -13.53
CA GLY A 41 1.01 -1.16 -14.04
C GLY A 41 0.06 -1.98 -13.18
N ALA A 42 0.23 -1.94 -11.85
CA ALA A 42 -0.66 -2.62 -10.90
C ALA A 42 -1.65 -1.65 -10.23
N ALA A 43 -1.26 -0.38 -10.07
CA ALA A 43 -2.01 0.60 -9.30
C ALA A 43 -3.01 1.44 -10.12
N HIS A 44 -2.85 1.53 -11.46
CA HIS A 44 -3.63 2.42 -12.33
C HIS A 44 -3.93 1.76 -13.67
N SER A 45 -4.83 2.36 -14.45
CA SER A 45 -5.22 1.94 -15.80
C SER A 45 -6.09 0.68 -15.84
N GLY A 46 -6.86 0.42 -14.79
CA GLY A 46 -7.82 -0.68 -14.78
C GLY A 46 -8.50 -0.95 -13.44
N PRO A 47 -9.32 -2.01 -13.36
CA PRO A 47 -10.25 -2.25 -12.25
C PRO A 47 -9.66 -2.29 -10.84
N ALA A 48 -8.38 -2.63 -10.70
CA ALA A 48 -7.70 -2.64 -9.41
C ALA A 48 -7.44 -1.25 -8.82
N PHE A 49 -7.58 -0.16 -9.57
CA PHE A 49 -7.24 1.20 -9.14
C PHE A 49 -7.84 1.56 -7.76
N LEU A 50 -9.17 1.42 -7.60
CA LEU A 50 -9.85 1.79 -6.35
C LEU A 50 -9.50 0.84 -5.19
N PRO A 51 -9.59 -0.50 -5.33
CA PRO A 51 -9.16 -1.44 -4.28
C PRO A 51 -7.70 -1.25 -3.86
N TRP A 52 -6.81 -1.02 -4.81
CA TRP A 52 -5.38 -0.84 -4.56
C TRP A 52 -5.12 0.44 -3.76
N HIS A 53 -5.70 1.56 -4.17
CA HIS A 53 -5.52 2.84 -3.47
C HIS A 53 -6.17 2.83 -2.09
N ARG A 54 -7.30 2.15 -1.90
CA ARG A 54 -7.91 1.93 -0.57
C ARG A 54 -6.94 1.21 0.38
N GLU A 55 -6.35 0.11 -0.08
CA GLU A 55 -5.38 -0.63 0.74
C GLU A 55 -4.13 0.20 1.01
N TYR A 56 -3.67 0.96 0.01
CA TYR A 56 -2.50 1.82 0.13
C TYR A 56 -2.71 2.94 1.16
N ILE A 57 -3.81 3.69 1.10
CA ILE A 57 -4.09 4.76 2.07
C ILE A 57 -4.36 4.22 3.47
N LYS A 58 -4.96 3.02 3.62
CA LYS A 58 -5.09 2.34 4.92
C LYS A 58 -3.71 2.08 5.54
N ARG A 59 -2.74 1.61 4.75
CA ARG A 59 -1.38 1.36 5.23
C ARG A 59 -0.67 2.63 5.67
N VAL A 60 -0.88 3.73 4.93
CA VAL A 60 -0.36 5.05 5.30
C VAL A 60 -0.97 5.52 6.62
N GLU A 61 -2.29 5.39 6.78
CA GLU A 61 -2.96 5.72 8.04
C GLU A 61 -2.44 4.86 9.19
N PHE A 62 -2.24 3.56 8.98
CA PHE A 62 -1.67 2.67 10.01
C PHE A 62 -0.25 3.08 10.39
N ALA A 63 0.58 3.51 9.43
CA ALA A 63 1.92 4.01 9.68
C ALA A 63 1.91 5.32 10.47
N LEU A 64 0.99 6.26 10.14
CA LEU A 64 0.76 7.46 10.94
C LEU A 64 0.31 7.12 12.36
N ARG A 65 -0.55 6.10 12.52
CA ARG A 65 -1.06 5.65 13.83
C ARG A 65 0.00 4.95 14.69
N GLN A 66 1.07 4.42 14.10
CA GLN A 66 2.24 3.95 14.87
C GLN A 66 2.98 5.11 15.55
N ILE A 67 2.87 6.33 15.00
CA ILE A 67 3.47 7.54 15.56
C ILE A 67 2.51 8.21 16.53
N ASP A 68 1.24 8.34 16.14
CA ASP A 68 0.18 8.89 16.97
C ASP A 68 -1.12 8.08 16.80
N PRO A 69 -1.52 7.23 17.76
CA PRO A 69 -2.64 6.31 17.59
C PRO A 69 -4.01 6.98 17.46
N SER A 70 -4.11 8.29 17.67
CA SER A 70 -5.37 9.03 17.57
C SER A 70 -5.49 9.90 16.33
N VAL A 71 -4.45 9.98 15.49
CA VAL A 71 -4.63 10.59 14.16
C VAL A 71 -5.41 9.64 13.25
N ALA A 72 -6.14 10.25 12.33
CA ALA A 72 -6.81 9.58 11.22
C ALA A 72 -6.49 10.35 9.95
N LEU A 73 -6.46 9.66 8.81
CA LEU A 73 -6.20 10.28 7.53
C LEU A 73 -7.44 11.11 7.11
N PRO A 74 -7.34 12.44 6.94
CA PRO A 74 -8.46 13.22 6.46
C PRO A 74 -8.62 13.05 4.94
N TYR A 75 -9.81 13.38 4.45
CA TYR A 75 -10.03 13.56 3.02
C TYR A 75 -9.97 15.04 2.65
N TRP A 76 -9.54 15.33 1.43
CA TRP A 76 -9.58 16.66 0.82
C TRP A 76 -10.70 16.70 -0.23
N ASP A 77 -11.81 17.35 0.12
CA ASP A 77 -12.89 17.60 -0.82
C ASP A 77 -12.54 18.79 -1.73
N SER A 78 -12.00 18.49 -2.92
CA SER A 78 -11.59 19.52 -3.87
C SER A 78 -12.75 20.25 -4.54
N THR A 79 -14.01 19.79 -4.39
CA THR A 79 -15.16 20.56 -4.90
C THR A 79 -15.35 21.87 -4.15
N LEU A 80 -14.93 21.91 -2.88
CA LEU A 80 -14.98 23.12 -2.05
C LEU A 80 -14.04 24.22 -2.62
N ASP A 81 -12.91 23.80 -3.20
CA ASP A 81 -11.96 24.68 -3.88
C ASP A 81 -12.47 25.10 -5.25
N GLY A 82 -13.12 24.18 -5.98
CA GLY A 82 -13.76 24.44 -7.27
C GLY A 82 -14.91 25.44 -7.23
N ALA A 83 -15.46 25.73 -6.04
CA ALA A 83 -16.48 26.75 -5.85
C ALA A 83 -15.93 28.19 -5.86
N LEU A 84 -14.60 28.36 -5.81
CA LEU A 84 -13.96 29.67 -5.85
C LEU A 84 -13.82 30.21 -7.28
N PRO A 85 -13.78 31.55 -7.46
CA PRO A 85 -13.48 32.15 -8.76
C PRO A 85 -12.14 31.70 -9.34
N ARG A 86 -11.16 31.48 -8.45
CA ARG A 86 -9.87 30.88 -8.78
C ARG A 86 -9.52 29.83 -7.74
N PRO A 87 -9.69 28.52 -8.03
CA PRO A 87 -9.44 27.45 -7.06
C PRO A 87 -8.02 27.44 -6.46
N ALA A 88 -7.01 27.93 -7.20
CA ALA A 88 -5.63 28.07 -6.72
C ALA A 88 -5.45 29.06 -5.54
N ASP A 89 -6.45 29.93 -5.30
CA ASP A 89 -6.47 30.86 -4.17
C ASP A 89 -7.06 30.27 -2.89
N SER A 90 -7.47 29.00 -2.94
CA SER A 90 -7.92 28.31 -1.74
C SER A 90 -6.87 28.33 -0.63
N ILE A 91 -7.36 28.47 0.60
CA ILE A 91 -6.57 28.41 1.82
C ILE A 91 -5.83 27.07 2.00
N ILE A 92 -6.25 25.99 1.33
CA ILE A 92 -5.53 24.71 1.41
C ILE A 92 -4.09 24.82 0.87
N PHE A 93 -3.85 25.71 -0.11
CA PHE A 93 -2.52 26.00 -0.66
C PHE A 93 -1.87 27.18 0.07
N SER A 94 -1.72 27.03 1.39
CA SER A 94 -1.09 27.97 2.31
C SER A 94 -0.33 27.24 3.42
N ASP A 95 0.43 27.97 4.22
CA ASP A 95 1.22 27.42 5.33
C ASP A 95 0.40 26.77 6.44
N ASP A 96 -0.89 27.10 6.56
CA ASP A 96 -1.78 26.49 7.55
C ASP A 96 -2.17 25.05 7.17
N PHE A 97 -1.95 24.66 5.91
CA PHE A 97 -2.33 23.38 5.33
C PHE A 97 -1.16 22.72 4.60
N VAL A 98 -1.14 22.68 3.25
CA VAL A 98 -0.16 21.87 2.54
C VAL A 98 1.08 22.64 2.09
N GLY A 99 1.10 23.97 2.26
CA GLY A 99 2.08 24.88 1.66
C GLY A 99 1.60 25.46 0.32
N GLY A 100 2.31 26.47 -0.18
CA GLY A 100 1.94 27.23 -1.38
C GLY A 100 2.21 26.55 -2.73
N THR A 101 1.96 27.31 -3.80
CA THR A 101 2.36 27.01 -5.19
C THR A 101 3.85 27.29 -5.38
N GLY A 102 4.50 26.57 -6.30
CA GLY A 102 5.94 26.63 -6.53
C GLY A 102 6.66 25.58 -5.69
N ASP A 103 7.89 25.89 -5.30
CA ASP A 103 8.63 25.05 -4.36
C ASP A 103 8.02 25.23 -2.95
N VAL A 104 7.70 24.12 -2.29
CA VAL A 104 7.13 24.11 -0.95
C VAL A 104 8.24 24.37 0.08
N VAL A 105 8.49 25.65 0.33
CA VAL A 105 9.55 26.14 1.24
C VAL A 105 9.03 26.57 2.62
N SER A 106 7.71 26.57 2.81
CA SER A 106 7.02 26.94 4.04
C SER A 106 5.80 26.05 4.29
N GLY A 107 5.24 26.13 5.51
CA GLY A 107 4.17 25.24 5.97
C GLY A 107 4.69 23.92 6.54
N PRO A 108 3.79 22.99 6.91
CA PRO A 108 4.14 21.78 7.63
C PRO A 108 4.96 20.78 6.82
N PHE A 109 4.96 20.87 5.49
CA PHE A 109 5.68 19.95 4.60
C PHE A 109 6.83 20.65 3.85
N ALA A 110 7.33 21.75 4.40
CA ALA A 110 8.43 22.52 3.84
C ALA A 110 9.72 21.70 3.71
N ASN A 111 10.46 21.90 2.61
CA ASN A 111 11.78 21.31 2.38
C ASN A 111 11.81 19.77 2.43
N TRP A 112 10.68 19.13 2.12
CA TRP A 112 10.62 17.68 1.98
C TRP A 112 11.36 17.26 0.72
N ARG A 113 12.40 16.44 0.90
CA ARG A 113 13.18 15.89 -0.21
C ARG A 113 12.37 14.86 -0.99
N THR A 114 12.33 14.97 -2.31
CA THR A 114 11.57 14.05 -3.19
C THR A 114 12.36 12.77 -3.49
N LEU A 115 11.67 11.75 -4.03
CA LEU A 115 12.29 10.49 -4.47
C LEU A 115 13.40 10.70 -5.51
N GLU A 116 13.26 11.72 -6.35
CA GLU A 116 14.23 12.08 -7.40
C GLU A 116 15.40 12.92 -6.85
N GLY A 117 15.39 13.23 -5.55
CA GLY A 117 16.46 13.92 -4.86
C GLY A 117 16.35 15.44 -4.83
N ARG A 118 15.24 16.03 -5.31
CA ARG A 118 14.99 17.48 -5.18
C ARG A 118 14.81 17.88 -3.72
N ASN A 119 15.21 19.09 -3.37
CA ASN A 119 15.16 19.59 -1.98
C ASN A 119 13.74 19.96 -1.52
N ASN A 120 12.81 20.14 -2.45
CA ASN A 120 11.44 20.55 -2.15
C ASN A 120 10.46 19.78 -3.02
N ILE A 121 9.28 19.51 -2.47
CA ILE A 121 8.08 19.23 -3.26
C ILE A 121 7.77 20.46 -4.11
N ARG A 122 7.32 20.27 -5.35
CA ARG A 122 6.91 21.34 -6.25
C ARG A 122 5.45 21.21 -6.62
N ARG A 123 4.76 22.36 -6.73
CA ARG A 123 3.37 22.46 -7.21
C ARG A 123 3.24 23.51 -8.30
N ASN A 124 2.27 23.33 -9.18
CA ASN A 124 1.89 24.32 -10.19
C ASN A 124 0.36 24.49 -10.19
N VAL A 125 -0.17 24.87 -9.03
CA VAL A 125 -1.60 24.78 -8.74
C VAL A 125 -2.43 25.66 -9.69
N GLY A 126 -3.40 25.06 -10.35
CA GLY A 126 -4.34 25.73 -11.25
C GLY A 126 -3.77 26.13 -12.61
N ALA A 127 -2.55 25.69 -12.95
CA ALA A 127 -1.98 25.94 -14.28
C ALA A 127 -2.62 25.08 -15.38
N GLN A 128 -3.03 23.85 -15.03
CA GLN A 128 -3.71 22.88 -15.89
C GLN A 128 -4.72 22.10 -15.05
N GLY A 129 -5.53 21.24 -15.69
CA GLY A 129 -6.44 20.35 -14.97
C GLY A 129 -7.56 21.09 -14.23
N SER A 130 -8.29 20.36 -13.40
CA SER A 130 -9.41 20.90 -12.63
C SER A 130 -9.61 20.14 -11.31
N THR A 131 -10.23 20.80 -10.34
CA THR A 131 -10.72 20.13 -9.13
C THR A 131 -11.90 19.20 -9.48
N PHE A 132 -12.29 18.34 -8.55
CA PHE A 132 -13.58 17.66 -8.67
C PHE A 132 -14.72 18.68 -8.75
N THR A 133 -15.77 18.31 -9.48
CA THR A 133 -17.05 19.02 -9.52
C THR A 133 -18.15 18.14 -8.94
N GLU A 134 -19.26 18.74 -8.50
CA GLU A 134 -20.42 17.97 -8.04
C GLU A 134 -20.98 17.08 -9.17
N ALA A 135 -20.91 17.53 -10.43
CA ALA A 135 -21.29 16.71 -11.58
C ALA A 135 -20.46 15.42 -11.70
N ASN A 136 -19.16 15.45 -11.37
CA ASN A 136 -18.34 14.23 -11.37
C ASN A 136 -18.81 13.24 -10.29
N ILE A 137 -19.17 13.74 -9.10
CA ILE A 137 -19.68 12.90 -8.01
C ILE A 137 -21.06 12.34 -8.38
N GLN A 138 -21.95 13.17 -8.93
CA GLN A 138 -23.27 12.73 -9.38
C GLN A 138 -23.20 11.71 -10.52
N PHE A 139 -22.19 11.80 -11.40
CA PHE A 139 -21.93 10.77 -12.42
C PHE A 139 -21.66 9.41 -11.77
N VAL A 140 -20.82 9.37 -10.72
CA VAL A 140 -20.53 8.15 -9.96
C VAL A 140 -21.78 7.63 -9.26
N MET A 141 -22.53 8.50 -8.57
CA MET A 141 -23.78 8.12 -7.88
C MET A 141 -24.89 7.66 -8.83
N GLY A 142 -24.87 8.13 -10.08
CA GLY A 142 -25.80 7.73 -11.12
C GLY A 142 -25.58 6.30 -11.64
N GLN A 143 -24.40 5.71 -11.41
CA GLN A 143 -24.11 4.37 -11.90
C GLN A 143 -24.92 3.30 -11.16
N THR A 144 -25.15 2.17 -11.82
CA THR A 144 -25.79 0.98 -11.26
C THR A 144 -24.89 -0.25 -11.35
N ASN A 145 -23.91 -0.24 -12.26
CA ASN A 145 -22.95 -1.32 -12.44
C ASN A 145 -21.57 -0.91 -11.89
N ALA A 146 -21.02 -1.70 -10.96
CA ALA A 146 -19.70 -1.47 -10.38
C ALA A 146 -18.57 -1.40 -11.42
N GLN A 147 -18.75 -2.07 -12.57
CA GLN A 147 -17.80 -2.02 -13.66
C GLN A 147 -17.64 -0.62 -14.25
N ASN A 148 -18.67 0.24 -14.22
CA ASN A 148 -18.55 1.62 -14.70
C ASN A 148 -17.72 2.50 -13.75
N ILE A 149 -17.55 2.05 -12.49
CA ILE A 149 -16.78 2.76 -11.46
C ILE A 149 -15.35 2.24 -11.36
N LEU A 150 -15.18 0.91 -11.28
CA LEU A 150 -13.87 0.27 -11.27
C LEU A 150 -13.18 0.41 -12.63
N ALA A 151 -13.95 0.32 -13.71
CA ALA A 151 -13.64 0.67 -15.10
C ALA A 151 -12.40 0.02 -15.74
N PHE A 152 -12.47 -0.15 -17.05
CA PHE A 152 -11.31 -0.44 -17.89
C PHE A 152 -10.87 0.89 -18.50
N THR A 153 -9.95 1.57 -17.83
CA THR A 153 -9.60 2.98 -18.14
C THR A 153 -8.58 3.07 -19.27
N ALA A 154 -7.68 2.09 -19.42
CA ALA A 154 -6.80 1.97 -20.58
C ALA A 154 -6.99 0.62 -21.32
N PRO A 155 -8.16 0.40 -21.94
CA PRO A 155 -8.43 -0.84 -22.67
C PRO A 155 -7.51 -0.96 -23.90
N GLN A 156 -7.06 -2.18 -24.21
CA GLN A 156 -6.25 -2.47 -25.39
C GLN A 156 -7.12 -2.69 -26.63
N GLY A 157 -6.47 -2.75 -27.80
CA GLY A 157 -7.14 -3.08 -29.06
C GLY A 157 -7.90 -4.41 -28.97
N GLY A 158 -9.21 -4.37 -29.27
CA GLY A 158 -10.10 -5.54 -29.20
C GLY A 158 -10.94 -5.63 -27.92
N CYS A 159 -10.74 -4.76 -26.93
CA CYS A 159 -11.64 -4.69 -25.79
C CYS A 159 -13.05 -4.20 -26.22
N GLN A 160 -14.09 -4.88 -25.73
CA GLN A 160 -15.48 -4.49 -26.00
C GLN A 160 -15.90 -3.20 -25.27
N TRP A 161 -15.20 -2.83 -24.19
CA TRP A 161 -15.46 -1.61 -23.44
C TRP A 161 -14.51 -0.50 -23.89
N ARG A 162 -15.06 0.70 -24.04
CA ARG A 162 -14.31 1.91 -24.38
C ARG A 162 -13.92 2.66 -23.12
N THR A 163 -12.88 3.46 -23.22
CA THR A 163 -12.49 4.42 -22.19
C THR A 163 -13.65 5.38 -21.91
N ASP A 164 -14.05 5.45 -20.64
CA ASP A 164 -14.98 6.46 -20.15
C ASP A 164 -14.21 7.54 -19.38
N TYR A 165 -14.11 8.72 -19.98
CA TYR A 165 -13.40 9.86 -19.39
C TYR A 165 -14.12 10.45 -18.17
N ASN A 166 -15.36 10.03 -17.89
CA ASN A 166 -16.06 10.37 -16.65
C ASN A 166 -15.82 9.36 -15.53
N ALA A 167 -15.15 8.24 -15.80
CA ALA A 167 -14.79 7.27 -14.77
C ALA A 167 -14.00 7.95 -13.63
N LEU A 168 -14.14 7.41 -12.42
CA LEU A 168 -13.55 8.01 -11.23
C LEU A 168 -12.02 8.11 -11.34
N GLU A 169 -11.37 7.17 -12.04
CA GLU A 169 -9.94 7.24 -12.31
C GLU A 169 -9.54 8.39 -13.27
N TYR A 170 -10.37 8.77 -14.24
CA TYR A 170 -10.03 9.93 -15.08
C TYR A 170 -10.29 11.25 -14.37
N THR A 171 -11.43 11.34 -13.67
CA THR A 171 -11.82 12.56 -12.96
C THR A 171 -10.88 12.85 -11.77
N HIS A 172 -10.38 11.83 -11.05
CA HIS A 172 -9.33 12.06 -10.05
C HIS A 172 -8.01 12.53 -10.68
N GLY A 173 -7.70 12.07 -11.90
CA GLY A 173 -6.50 12.46 -12.65
C GLY A 173 -6.47 13.96 -12.96
N ASN A 174 -7.63 14.59 -13.19
CA ASN A 174 -7.70 16.04 -13.38
C ASN A 174 -7.23 16.81 -12.14
N VAL A 175 -7.45 16.27 -10.94
CA VAL A 175 -7.01 16.91 -9.68
C VAL A 175 -5.49 16.78 -9.50
N HIS A 176 -4.89 15.66 -9.93
CA HIS A 176 -3.44 15.52 -10.02
C HIS A 176 -2.82 16.60 -10.90
N ILE A 177 -3.40 16.78 -12.10
CA ILE A 177 -2.98 17.81 -13.05
C ILE A 177 -3.21 19.22 -12.48
N PHE A 178 -4.33 19.42 -11.74
CA PHE A 178 -4.65 20.67 -11.06
C PHE A 178 -3.63 21.10 -10.02
N VAL A 179 -3.16 20.19 -9.17
CA VAL A 179 -2.10 20.51 -8.20
C VAL A 179 -0.78 20.73 -8.94
N GLY A 180 -0.51 19.93 -9.98
CA GLY A 180 0.67 20.06 -10.81
C GLY A 180 1.97 19.72 -10.07
N GLY A 181 3.12 19.97 -10.71
CA GLY A 181 4.43 19.69 -10.11
C GLY A 181 4.61 18.21 -9.81
N ASP A 182 4.97 17.84 -8.58
CA ASP A 182 5.09 16.43 -8.17
C ASP A 182 3.76 15.67 -8.31
N MET A 183 2.62 16.31 -8.07
CA MET A 183 1.30 15.68 -8.23
C MET A 183 0.91 15.42 -9.69
N PHE A 184 1.60 16.03 -10.67
CA PHE A 184 1.29 15.89 -12.10
C PHE A 184 1.67 14.50 -12.65
N ASP A 185 2.88 14.03 -12.31
CA ASP A 185 3.38 12.73 -12.75
C ASP A 185 2.97 11.66 -11.73
N THR A 186 2.29 10.62 -12.20
CA THR A 186 1.79 9.53 -11.36
C THR A 186 2.91 8.86 -10.58
N ALA A 187 4.13 8.76 -11.12
CA ALA A 187 5.26 8.15 -10.41
C ALA A 187 5.83 9.03 -9.29
N THR A 188 5.56 10.34 -9.32
CA THR A 188 6.07 11.30 -8.31
C THR A 188 4.98 11.83 -7.39
N ALA A 189 3.71 11.59 -7.69
CA ALA A 189 2.57 12.20 -7.00
C ALA A 189 2.58 11.95 -5.49
N ALA A 190 2.96 10.74 -5.06
CA ALA A 190 3.06 10.39 -3.65
C ALA A 190 4.21 11.10 -2.89
N ASN A 191 5.09 11.87 -3.57
CA ASN A 191 6.02 12.77 -2.88
C ASN A 191 5.26 13.83 -2.05
N ASP A 192 4.08 14.27 -2.52
CA ASP A 192 3.27 15.32 -1.89
C ASP A 192 2.20 14.74 -0.94
N PRO A 193 2.17 15.09 0.36
CA PRO A 193 1.17 14.55 1.29
C PRO A 193 -0.29 14.79 0.90
N ILE A 194 -0.57 15.84 0.09
CA ILE A 194 -1.93 16.09 -0.40
C ILE A 194 -2.47 14.92 -1.25
N PHE A 195 -1.59 14.10 -1.83
CA PHE A 195 -1.91 12.85 -2.52
C PHE A 195 -2.82 11.97 -1.67
N PHE A 196 -2.47 11.74 -0.41
CA PHE A 196 -3.21 10.82 0.46
C PHE A 196 -4.58 11.38 0.84
N PHE A 197 -4.68 12.70 1.01
CA PHE A 197 -5.96 13.36 1.29
C PHE A 197 -6.88 13.34 0.07
N HIS A 198 -6.31 13.49 -1.13
CA HIS A 198 -7.03 13.33 -2.40
C HIS A 198 -7.56 11.92 -2.57
N HIS A 199 -6.72 10.89 -2.39
CA HIS A 199 -7.16 9.50 -2.52
C HIS A 199 -8.13 9.05 -1.43
N ALA A 200 -8.07 9.63 -0.22
CA ALA A 200 -9.12 9.44 0.79
C ALA A 200 -10.47 10.04 0.35
N PHE A 201 -10.46 11.12 -0.44
CA PHE A 201 -11.71 11.65 -1.02
C PHE A 201 -12.23 10.80 -2.17
N VAL A 202 -11.33 10.27 -3.02
CA VAL A 202 -11.69 9.29 -4.05
C VAL A 202 -12.32 8.04 -3.43
N ASP A 203 -11.73 7.52 -2.36
CA ASP A 203 -12.28 6.37 -1.63
C ASP A 203 -13.61 6.69 -0.94
N LEU A 204 -13.78 7.90 -0.40
CA LEU A 204 -15.06 8.38 0.12
C LEU A 204 -16.15 8.40 -0.95
N ILE A 205 -15.87 8.92 -2.15
CA ILE A 205 -16.82 8.94 -3.28
C ILE A 205 -17.18 7.50 -3.67
N TRP A 206 -16.19 6.61 -3.78
CA TRP A 206 -16.45 5.22 -4.12
C TRP A 206 -17.27 4.51 -3.03
N GLU A 207 -16.96 4.73 -1.76
CA GLU A 207 -17.68 4.13 -0.65
C GLU A 207 -19.13 4.63 -0.58
N GLN A 208 -19.38 5.91 -0.85
CA GLN A 208 -20.74 6.44 -0.94
C GLN A 208 -21.54 5.75 -2.06
N PHE A 209 -20.93 5.51 -3.23
CA PHE A 209 -21.56 4.72 -4.29
C PHE A 209 -21.88 3.31 -3.80
N ARG A 210 -20.91 2.61 -3.19
CA ARG A 210 -21.11 1.26 -2.65
C ARG A 210 -22.28 1.23 -1.68
N GLN A 211 -22.35 2.20 -0.77
CA GLN A 211 -23.36 2.31 0.26
C GLN A 211 -24.77 2.66 -0.25
N GLN A 212 -24.87 3.50 -1.29
CA GLN A 212 -26.15 3.98 -1.81
C GLN A 212 -26.71 3.12 -2.95
N ARG A 213 -25.84 2.46 -3.73
CA ARG A 213 -26.19 1.84 -5.01
C ARG A 213 -26.06 0.33 -5.03
N GLN A 214 -25.34 -0.26 -4.08
CA GLN A 214 -25.11 -1.70 -4.03
C GLN A 214 -25.68 -2.31 -2.75
N GLY A 215 -26.24 -3.52 -2.87
CA GLY A 215 -26.57 -4.35 -1.71
C GLY A 215 -25.31 -4.81 -0.97
N TRP A 216 -25.45 -5.19 0.29
CA TRP A 216 -24.31 -5.57 1.15
C TRP A 216 -23.44 -6.70 0.55
N ALA A 217 -24.06 -7.68 -0.11
CA ALA A 217 -23.36 -8.79 -0.76
C ALA A 217 -22.58 -8.32 -2.02
N ASP A 218 -23.21 -7.50 -2.87
CA ASP A 218 -22.59 -7.01 -4.11
C ASP A 218 -21.36 -6.15 -3.83
N ARG A 219 -21.37 -5.37 -2.74
CA ARG A 219 -20.22 -4.56 -2.33
C ARG A 219 -18.94 -5.37 -2.17
N GLN A 220 -19.05 -6.67 -1.86
CA GLN A 220 -17.92 -7.57 -1.59
C GLN A 220 -17.55 -8.47 -2.78
N SER A 221 -18.38 -8.51 -3.82
CA SER A 221 -18.23 -9.46 -4.93
C SER A 221 -18.20 -8.81 -6.31
N ALA A 222 -18.71 -7.58 -6.46
CA ALA A 222 -18.87 -6.88 -7.73
C ALA A 222 -17.54 -6.31 -8.26
N TYR A 223 -16.66 -7.20 -8.69
CA TYR A 223 -15.42 -6.90 -9.41
C TYR A 223 -15.59 -7.21 -10.92
N PRO A 224 -15.08 -6.38 -11.85
CA PRO A 224 -15.15 -6.65 -13.28
C PRO A 224 -14.56 -8.01 -13.66
N PHE A 225 -15.14 -8.69 -14.64
CA PHE A 225 -14.58 -9.96 -15.11
C PHE A 225 -13.17 -9.77 -15.68
N ASP A 226 -12.31 -10.74 -15.40
CA ASP A 226 -10.94 -10.75 -15.89
C ASP A 226 -10.94 -10.79 -17.43
N ASN A 227 -10.39 -9.77 -18.08
CA ASN A 227 -10.31 -9.67 -19.53
C ASN A 227 -8.96 -9.06 -19.96
N GLN A 228 -8.10 -9.89 -20.56
CA GLN A 228 -6.75 -9.50 -20.99
C GLN A 228 -6.73 -8.45 -22.10
N GLN A 229 -7.81 -8.32 -22.88
CA GLN A 229 -7.93 -7.27 -23.88
C GLN A 229 -8.27 -5.92 -23.24
N CYS A 230 -8.85 -5.92 -22.03
CA CYS A 230 -9.38 -4.72 -21.39
C CYS A 230 -8.53 -4.20 -20.24
N ALA A 231 -7.73 -5.07 -19.61
CA ALA A 231 -6.71 -4.66 -18.65
C ALA A 231 -5.58 -5.69 -18.56
N SER A 232 -4.43 -5.24 -18.07
CA SER A 232 -3.32 -6.11 -17.67
C SER A 232 -3.80 -7.16 -16.65
N ALA A 233 -3.17 -8.35 -16.66
CA ALA A 233 -3.42 -9.41 -15.69
C ALA A 233 -3.19 -8.96 -14.23
N LEU A 234 -2.42 -7.90 -14.02
CA LEU A 234 -2.24 -7.28 -12.69
C LEU A 234 -3.52 -6.65 -12.13
N HIS A 235 -4.50 -6.34 -12.98
CA HIS A 235 -5.81 -5.80 -12.56
C HIS A 235 -6.89 -6.87 -12.42
N PHE A 236 -6.55 -8.14 -12.56
CA PHE A 236 -7.52 -9.22 -12.42
C PHE A 236 -7.94 -9.35 -10.97
N GLY A 237 -9.22 -9.65 -10.75
CA GLY A 237 -9.76 -9.68 -9.39
C GLY A 237 -9.07 -10.73 -8.52
N SER A 238 -8.56 -11.80 -9.13
CA SER A 238 -7.84 -12.88 -8.44
C SER A 238 -6.32 -12.67 -8.35
N ALA A 239 -5.78 -11.67 -9.05
CA ALA A 239 -4.35 -11.34 -9.01
C ALA A 239 -3.98 -10.74 -7.65
N ILE A 240 -2.72 -10.98 -7.26
CA ILE A 240 -2.14 -10.35 -6.06
C ILE A 240 -2.12 -8.84 -6.26
N MET A 241 -2.64 -8.12 -5.28
CA MET A 241 -2.57 -6.66 -5.20
C MET A 241 -1.13 -6.29 -4.87
N GLN A 242 -0.29 -6.09 -5.88
CA GLN A 242 1.15 -5.86 -5.68
C GLN A 242 1.42 -4.53 -4.98
N PRO A 243 2.35 -4.43 -4.01
CA PRO A 243 3.13 -5.49 -3.37
C PRO A 243 2.46 -6.06 -2.11
N PHE A 244 1.18 -5.76 -1.88
CA PHE A 244 0.41 -6.08 -0.66
C PHE A 244 -0.02 -7.55 -0.55
N GLY A 245 0.74 -8.48 -1.14
CA GLY A 245 0.54 -9.90 -0.97
C GLY A 245 0.45 -10.29 0.52
N PRO A 246 -0.43 -11.24 0.90
CA PRO A 246 -1.22 -12.12 0.04
C PRO A 246 -2.56 -11.53 -0.45
N PHE A 247 -2.85 -10.25 -0.23
CA PHE A 247 -4.10 -9.64 -0.68
C PHE A 247 -4.24 -9.70 -2.19
N ARG A 248 -5.46 -9.97 -2.66
CA ARG A 248 -5.86 -9.91 -4.06
C ARG A 248 -6.60 -8.60 -4.33
N ASN A 249 -6.68 -8.18 -5.59
CA ASN A 249 -7.39 -6.95 -5.94
C ASN A 249 -8.85 -6.97 -5.47
N ARG A 250 -9.54 -8.11 -5.58
CA ARG A 250 -10.92 -8.24 -5.09
C ARG A 250 -11.05 -8.11 -3.56
N ASP A 251 -9.99 -8.36 -2.81
CA ASP A 251 -10.05 -8.30 -1.35
C ASP A 251 -10.19 -6.84 -0.85
N GLY A 252 -9.82 -5.86 -1.67
CA GLY A 252 -10.11 -4.44 -1.41
C GLY A 252 -11.60 -4.07 -1.52
N LEU A 253 -12.45 -4.99 -2.01
CA LEU A 253 -13.91 -4.88 -1.95
C LEU A 253 -14.49 -5.30 -0.59
N SER A 254 -13.70 -5.74 0.38
CA SER A 254 -14.24 -6.18 1.67
C SER A 254 -15.04 -5.06 2.35
N ASN A 255 -16.21 -5.39 2.92
CA ASN A 255 -16.94 -4.42 3.75
C ASN A 255 -16.21 -4.17 5.09
N GLN A 256 -15.29 -5.05 5.49
CA GLN A 256 -14.55 -4.92 6.74
C GLN A 256 -13.73 -3.63 6.85
N TYR A 257 -13.33 -3.01 5.72
CA TYR A 257 -12.67 -1.70 5.75
C TYR A 257 -13.56 -0.66 6.44
N THR A 258 -14.84 -0.62 6.10
CA THR A 258 -15.77 0.41 6.58
C THR A 258 -16.68 -0.06 7.71
N ASP A 259 -16.81 -1.37 7.91
CA ASP A 259 -17.51 -1.95 9.07
C ASP A 259 -16.64 -1.91 10.33
N ASN A 260 -15.32 -2.12 10.21
CA ASN A 260 -14.44 -2.39 11.36
C ASN A 260 -13.22 -1.48 11.49
N ILE A 261 -12.76 -0.83 10.41
CA ILE A 261 -11.46 -0.13 10.41
C ILE A 261 -11.62 1.39 10.43
N TYR A 262 -12.39 1.96 9.49
CA TYR A 262 -12.57 3.41 9.39
C TYR A 262 -13.98 3.78 8.92
N ALA A 263 -14.37 5.03 9.18
CA ALA A 263 -15.58 5.63 8.61
C ALA A 263 -15.31 7.07 8.21
N TYR A 264 -15.96 7.53 7.15
CA TYR A 264 -15.88 8.92 6.71
C TYR A 264 -16.95 9.78 7.39
N ALA A 265 -16.53 10.90 7.96
CA ALA A 265 -17.47 11.95 8.34
C ALA A 265 -18.11 12.57 7.08
N PRO A 266 -19.39 12.99 7.13
CA PRO A 266 -20.07 13.61 6.00
C PRO A 266 -19.30 14.83 5.45
N ARG A 267 -19.45 15.07 4.14
CA ARG A 267 -18.92 16.28 3.48
C ARG A 267 -19.54 17.54 4.13
N PRO A 268 -18.80 18.66 4.24
CA PRO A 268 -19.33 19.89 4.82
C PRO A 268 -20.53 20.42 4.02
N ALA A 269 -21.60 20.79 4.72
CA ALA A 269 -22.81 21.34 4.12
C ALA A 269 -23.26 22.64 4.82
N CYS A 270 -23.94 23.51 4.07
CA CYS A 270 -24.55 24.73 4.59
C CYS A 270 -25.63 24.42 5.64
N PRO A 271 -25.95 25.37 6.55
CA PRO A 271 -25.44 26.74 6.61
C PRO A 271 -24.08 26.87 7.32
N ALA A 272 -23.69 25.89 8.14
CA ALA A 272 -22.54 26.01 9.04
C ALA A 272 -21.21 25.55 8.43
N CYS A 273 -21.22 24.76 7.35
CA CYS A 273 -20.01 24.15 6.79
C CYS A 273 -19.17 23.44 7.85
N SER A 274 -19.86 22.66 8.70
CA SER A 274 -19.30 21.96 9.86
C SER A 274 -18.63 22.87 10.91
N GLY A 275 -18.96 24.17 10.92
CA GLY A 275 -18.38 25.16 11.82
C GLY A 275 -16.93 25.50 11.50
N SER A 276 -16.43 25.12 10.32
CA SER A 276 -15.02 25.34 9.97
C SER A 276 -14.73 26.82 9.71
N LYS A 277 -13.73 27.37 10.42
CA LYS A 277 -13.19 28.72 10.16
C LYS A 277 -12.50 28.87 8.79
N TRP A 278 -12.31 27.77 8.07
CA TRP A 278 -11.61 27.69 6.80
C TRP A 278 -12.57 27.54 5.61
N LEU A 279 -13.86 27.39 5.88
CA LEU A 279 -14.93 27.26 4.89
C LEU A 279 -15.94 28.39 5.09
N PHE A 280 -16.77 28.63 4.09
CA PHE A 280 -17.96 29.49 4.19
C PHE A 280 -19.09 28.91 3.35
N CYS A 281 -20.33 29.32 3.64
CA CYS A 281 -21.49 28.95 2.84
C CYS A 281 -21.66 29.94 1.68
N ASP A 282 -21.49 29.44 0.45
CA ASP A 282 -21.78 30.15 -0.80
C ASP A 282 -23.29 30.11 -1.06
N ASN A 283 -23.92 31.28 -1.00
CA ASN A 283 -25.34 31.46 -1.28
C ASN A 283 -25.56 32.18 -2.62
N SER A 284 -24.48 32.60 -3.29
CA SER A 284 -24.52 33.46 -4.47
C SER A 284 -24.62 32.69 -5.78
N HIS A 285 -24.30 31.39 -5.78
CA HIS A 285 -24.22 30.57 -7.00
C HIS A 285 -25.25 29.43 -7.04
N GLY A 286 -26.49 29.71 -6.65
CA GLY A 286 -27.61 28.75 -6.72
C GLY A 286 -27.93 28.12 -5.36
N ASN A 287 -28.07 26.80 -5.32
CA ASN A 287 -28.33 26.07 -4.09
C ASN A 287 -27.16 26.27 -3.10
N PRO A 288 -27.43 26.58 -1.81
CA PRO A 288 -26.40 26.80 -0.82
C PRO A 288 -25.41 25.64 -0.75
N ARG A 289 -24.12 25.94 -0.87
CA ARG A 289 -23.04 24.96 -0.84
C ARG A 289 -21.85 25.49 -0.06
N CYS A 290 -21.06 24.61 0.53
CA CYS A 290 -19.82 25.03 1.16
C CYS A 290 -18.74 25.31 0.12
N ALA A 291 -17.94 26.33 0.39
CA ALA A 291 -16.77 26.72 -0.39
C ALA A 291 -15.57 26.91 0.55
N ALA A 292 -14.37 26.67 0.03
CA ALA A 292 -13.12 26.96 0.72
C ALA A 292 -12.94 28.47 0.88
N LYS A 293 -12.39 28.95 1.99
CA LYS A 293 -11.98 30.36 2.08
C LYS A 293 -10.78 30.66 1.18
N VAL A 294 -10.70 31.91 0.76
CA VAL A 294 -9.66 32.49 -0.10
C VAL A 294 -8.52 33.04 0.77
N LYS A 295 -7.28 32.71 0.44
CA LYS A 295 -6.09 33.24 1.11
C LYS A 295 -5.86 34.72 0.77
N VAL A 296 -5.13 35.44 1.64
CA VAL A 296 -4.77 36.85 1.40
C VAL A 296 -4.08 37.01 0.04
N GLY A 297 -4.47 38.05 -0.70
CA GLY A 297 -4.03 38.35 -2.07
C GLY A 297 -4.84 37.64 -3.17
N GLY A 298 -5.62 36.62 -2.83
CA GLY A 298 -6.46 35.85 -3.76
C GLY A 298 -7.73 36.56 -4.20
N VAL A 299 -8.37 36.05 -5.26
CA VAL A 299 -9.59 36.61 -5.86
C VAL A 299 -10.83 36.19 -5.06
N CYS A 300 -11.65 37.17 -4.71
CA CYS A 300 -12.85 36.98 -3.87
C CYS A 300 -14.15 37.54 -4.46
N THR A 301 -14.17 37.79 -5.77
CA THR A 301 -15.36 38.27 -6.50
C THR A 301 -16.43 37.18 -6.63
N GLY A 302 -17.65 37.55 -7.04
CA GLY A 302 -18.74 36.59 -7.34
C GLY A 302 -19.64 36.25 -6.15
N PHE A 303 -19.27 36.63 -4.92
CA PHE A 303 -20.08 36.44 -3.73
C PHE A 303 -20.77 37.77 -3.33
N SER A 304 -22.10 37.82 -3.39
CA SER A 304 -22.90 39.06 -3.30
C SER A 304 -24.04 39.01 -2.27
N ARG A 305 -24.22 37.88 -1.56
CA ARG A 305 -25.29 37.69 -0.57
C ARG A 305 -24.78 37.77 0.88
N GLY A 306 -23.75 38.56 1.11
CA GLY A 306 -23.18 38.81 2.43
C GLY A 306 -22.18 37.76 2.90
N GLU A 307 -21.69 36.90 2.01
CA GLU A 307 -20.65 35.93 2.33
C GLU A 307 -19.31 36.60 2.66
N GLN A 308 -18.50 35.93 3.48
CA GLN A 308 -17.14 36.36 3.84
C GLN A 308 -16.12 35.37 3.28
N PRO A 309 -15.79 35.44 1.98
CA PRO A 309 -14.94 34.46 1.32
C PRO A 309 -13.47 34.49 1.80
N CYS A 310 -13.00 35.61 2.33
CA CYS A 310 -11.60 35.77 2.74
C CYS A 310 -11.31 35.12 4.09
N TYR A 311 -10.15 34.47 4.19
CA TYR A 311 -9.54 34.05 5.46
C TYR A 311 -8.62 35.16 5.99
N GLY A 312 -8.77 35.50 7.28
CA GLY A 312 -7.91 36.49 7.95
C GLY A 312 -8.04 37.93 7.42
N GLY A 313 -9.14 38.26 6.75
CA GLY A 313 -9.29 39.53 6.05
C GLY A 313 -10.67 39.76 5.44
N ILE A 314 -10.78 40.81 4.63
CA ILE A 314 -12.01 41.20 3.93
C ILE A 314 -11.80 41.23 2.42
N CYS A 315 -12.88 41.10 1.65
CA CYS A 315 -12.82 41.26 0.20
C CYS A 315 -12.88 42.74 -0.16
N GLN A 316 -11.78 43.29 -0.66
CA GLN A 316 -11.67 44.69 -1.06
C GLN A 316 -11.08 44.79 -2.47
N GLY A 317 -11.76 45.51 -3.36
CA GLY A 317 -11.31 45.62 -4.76
C GLY A 317 -11.22 44.28 -5.48
N GLY A 318 -12.08 43.31 -5.11
CA GLY A 318 -12.08 41.96 -5.68
C GLY A 318 -10.96 41.05 -5.19
N ARG A 319 -10.15 41.48 -4.21
CA ARG A 319 -9.09 40.67 -3.61
C ARG A 319 -9.20 40.60 -2.09
N CYS A 320 -8.74 39.49 -1.53
CA CYS A 320 -8.63 39.37 -0.08
C CYS A 320 -7.48 40.23 0.45
N VAL A 321 -7.78 41.19 1.30
CA VAL A 321 -6.80 42.03 1.99
C VAL A 321 -6.78 41.67 3.46
N ALA A 322 -5.59 41.61 4.06
CA ALA A 322 -5.45 41.30 5.48
C ALA A 322 -6.16 42.35 6.33
N GLY A 323 -6.91 41.91 7.36
CA GLY A 323 -7.41 42.83 8.39
C GLY A 323 -6.25 43.36 9.22
N GLY A 324 -6.34 44.60 9.70
CA GLY A 324 -5.25 45.33 10.40
C GLY A 324 -4.74 44.75 11.73
N ALA A 325 -5.04 43.49 12.06
CA ALA A 325 -4.41 42.77 13.15
C ALA A 325 -3.42 41.75 12.56
N PRO A 326 -2.12 41.80 12.91
CA PRO A 326 -1.21 40.74 12.55
C PRO A 326 -1.75 39.45 13.14
N VAL A 327 -1.96 38.44 12.29
CA VAL A 327 -2.17 37.07 12.76
C VAL A 327 -0.87 36.68 13.43
N VAL A 328 -0.77 36.89 14.74
CA VAL A 328 0.28 36.33 15.57
C VAL A 328 0.10 34.83 15.45
N ARG A 329 0.86 34.21 14.55
CA ARG A 329 0.98 32.76 14.50
C ARG A 329 1.44 32.36 15.90
N PRO A 330 0.67 31.55 16.64
CA PRO A 330 1.23 30.93 17.84
C PRO A 330 2.54 30.28 17.40
N PRO A 331 3.62 30.39 18.19
CA PRO A 331 4.75 29.48 18.01
C PRO A 331 4.17 28.07 17.89
N VAL A 332 4.79 27.21 17.08
CA VAL A 332 4.52 25.77 17.11
C VAL A 332 4.85 25.31 18.52
N THR A 333 3.89 25.47 19.43
CA THR A 333 3.96 25.01 20.79
C THR A 333 3.73 23.54 20.64
N ARG A 334 4.83 22.79 20.82
CA ARG A 334 4.78 21.37 21.00
C ARG A 334 3.62 21.11 21.97
N PRO A 335 2.52 20.46 21.57
CA PRO A 335 1.46 20.16 22.50
C PRO A 335 2.09 19.45 23.71
N PRO A 336 1.63 19.74 24.94
CA PRO A 336 2.23 19.19 26.14
C PRO A 336 2.37 17.69 25.93
N ILE A 337 3.61 17.21 25.97
CA ILE A 337 3.87 15.79 26.02
C ILE A 337 3.21 15.35 27.31
N ALA A 338 2.05 14.70 27.20
CA ALA A 338 1.49 13.92 28.28
C ALA A 338 2.66 13.08 28.84
N PRO A 339 2.89 13.06 30.16
CA PRO A 339 4.05 12.39 30.73
C PRO A 339 4.08 10.98 30.16
N ARG A 340 5.14 10.73 29.38
CA ARG A 340 5.41 9.41 28.82
C ARG A 340 5.27 8.40 29.95
N PRO A 341 4.42 7.36 29.86
CA PRO A 341 4.94 6.06 30.23
C PRO A 341 6.21 5.93 29.39
N ARG A 342 7.37 5.69 30.01
CA ARG A 342 8.57 5.31 29.24
C ARG A 342 8.21 4.03 28.51
N SER A 343 7.62 4.14 27.32
CA SER A 343 7.47 3.05 26.39
C SER A 343 8.89 2.73 25.95
N PRO A 344 9.33 1.47 26.14
CA PRO A 344 10.62 1.07 25.62
C PRO A 344 10.62 1.35 24.12
N LEU A 345 11.72 1.91 23.61
CA LEU A 345 11.95 2.09 22.17
C LEU A 345 11.42 0.85 21.44
N GLN A 346 10.33 1.00 20.69
CA GLN A 346 9.75 -0.14 19.98
C GLN A 346 10.74 -0.53 18.89
N GLU A 347 11.40 -1.65 19.13
CA GLU A 347 12.31 -2.26 18.18
C GLU A 347 11.54 -2.64 16.92
N THR A 348 12.05 -2.25 15.76
CA THR A 348 11.44 -2.54 14.45
C THR A 348 12.40 -3.31 13.54
N CYS A 349 13.67 -3.41 13.94
CA CYS A 349 14.68 -4.12 13.19
C CYS A 349 14.69 -5.59 13.62
N PHE A 350 14.03 -6.47 12.86
CA PHE A 350 14.00 -7.92 13.10
C PHE A 350 14.38 -8.69 11.84
N ASN A 351 14.89 -9.91 12.04
CA ASN A 351 14.88 -10.92 11.00
C ASN A 351 13.56 -11.69 11.06
N GLU A 352 13.13 -12.24 9.95
CA GLU A 352 11.90 -13.02 9.81
C GLU A 352 12.18 -14.54 9.83
N ASN A 353 13.45 -14.94 9.88
CA ASN A 353 13.88 -16.34 9.85
C ASN A 353 15.10 -16.60 10.76
N GLN A 354 15.07 -17.70 11.50
CA GLN A 354 16.12 -18.10 12.44
C GLN A 354 17.50 -18.31 11.82
N CYS A 355 17.57 -18.52 10.50
CA CYS A 355 18.81 -18.80 9.78
C CYS A 355 19.45 -17.57 9.13
N CYS A 356 18.83 -16.40 9.27
CA CYS A 356 19.34 -15.17 8.68
C CYS A 356 20.78 -14.84 9.07
N GLY A 357 21.18 -15.06 10.33
CA GLY A 357 22.56 -14.86 10.78
C GLY A 357 23.55 -15.82 10.11
N ALA A 358 23.18 -17.09 9.99
CA ALA A 358 24.02 -18.12 9.36
C ALA A 358 24.17 -17.90 7.85
N TRP A 359 23.11 -17.46 7.18
CA TRP A 359 23.13 -17.11 5.76
C TRP A 359 23.94 -15.83 5.51
N ALA A 360 23.76 -14.80 6.35
CA ALA A 360 24.56 -13.59 6.28
C ALA A 360 26.06 -13.90 6.42
N ALA A 361 26.45 -14.74 7.38
CA ALA A 361 27.83 -15.20 7.57
C ALA A 361 28.41 -15.97 6.36
N LYS A 362 27.55 -16.60 5.55
CA LYS A 362 27.93 -17.30 4.30
C LYS A 362 27.94 -16.38 3.06
N GLY A 363 27.70 -15.08 3.24
CA GLY A 363 27.71 -14.08 2.16
C GLY A 363 26.38 -13.95 1.39
N GLU A 364 25.28 -14.49 1.92
CA GLU A 364 23.98 -14.45 1.23
C GLU A 364 23.42 -13.02 1.12
N CYS A 365 23.82 -12.09 1.99
CA CYS A 365 23.41 -10.68 1.87
C CYS A 365 23.81 -10.06 0.51
N THR A 366 24.88 -10.58 -0.09
CA THR A 366 25.34 -10.16 -1.43
C THR A 366 24.85 -11.11 -2.52
N ARG A 367 24.84 -12.43 -2.26
CA ARG A 367 24.48 -13.45 -3.27
C ARG A 367 22.97 -13.60 -3.49
N ASN A 368 22.17 -13.26 -2.49
CA ASN A 368 20.70 -13.35 -2.45
C ASN A 368 20.08 -12.07 -1.87
N SER A 369 20.51 -10.92 -2.40
CA SER A 369 20.27 -9.60 -1.80
C SER A 369 18.80 -9.24 -1.62
N ASN A 370 17.89 -9.65 -2.53
CA ASN A 370 16.47 -9.30 -2.42
C ASN A 370 15.78 -10.05 -1.27
N TYR A 371 15.94 -11.37 -1.20
CA TYR A 371 15.39 -12.16 -0.10
C TYR A 371 16.02 -11.76 1.24
N MET A 372 17.34 -11.58 1.26
CA MET A 372 18.07 -11.26 2.48
C MET A 372 17.80 -9.83 2.98
N ARG A 373 17.54 -8.86 2.08
CA ARG A 373 17.08 -7.52 2.47
C ARG A 373 15.68 -7.57 3.08
N ASP A 374 14.78 -8.36 2.52
CA ASP A 374 13.37 -8.33 2.92
C ASP A 374 13.08 -9.22 4.15
N TRP A 375 13.82 -10.32 4.33
CA TRP A 375 13.61 -11.31 5.39
C TRP A 375 14.73 -11.35 6.45
N CYS A 376 15.92 -10.84 6.15
CA CYS A 376 17.10 -10.90 7.02
C CYS A 376 17.70 -9.52 7.30
N LYS A 377 16.81 -8.52 7.43
CA LYS A 377 17.12 -7.08 7.55
C LYS A 377 18.22 -6.78 8.57
N ALA A 378 18.11 -7.35 9.76
CA ALA A 378 19.07 -7.11 10.85
C ALA A 378 20.41 -7.80 10.57
N SER A 379 20.38 -9.05 10.11
CA SER A 379 21.61 -9.83 9.82
C SER A 379 22.41 -9.28 8.65
N CYS A 380 21.73 -8.66 7.67
CA CYS A 380 22.35 -8.02 6.52
C CYS A 380 22.55 -6.51 6.69
N GLN A 381 22.43 -6.00 7.92
CA GLN A 381 22.66 -4.59 8.25
C GLN A 381 21.79 -3.61 7.45
N SER A 382 20.65 -4.08 6.90
CA SER A 382 19.64 -3.22 6.29
C SER A 382 18.92 -2.37 7.36
N CYS A 383 19.02 -2.79 8.62
CA CYS A 383 18.73 -2.01 9.82
C CYS A 383 19.67 -2.46 10.96
N VAL A 384 19.78 -1.66 12.02
CA VAL A 384 20.57 -1.99 13.22
C VAL A 384 19.65 -2.04 14.44
N PRO A 385 19.51 -3.20 15.11
CA PRO A 385 18.71 -3.31 16.33
C PRO A 385 19.28 -2.43 17.46
N ARG A 386 18.38 -1.80 18.23
CA ARG A 386 18.69 -0.93 19.36
C ARG A 386 18.33 -1.55 20.71
N ALA A 387 17.42 -2.51 20.73
CA ALA A 387 16.89 -3.14 21.94
C ALA A 387 17.46 -4.54 22.22
N TYR A 388 18.13 -5.16 21.25
CA TYR A 388 18.73 -6.48 21.39
C TYR A 388 20.04 -6.60 20.59
N ALA A 389 20.86 -7.58 20.93
CA ALA A 389 22.06 -7.92 20.16
C ALA A 389 21.81 -9.16 19.30
N LEU A 390 22.23 -9.13 18.04
CA LEU A 390 22.14 -10.29 17.14
C LEU A 390 22.97 -11.49 17.63
N THR A 391 23.99 -11.22 18.44
CA THR A 391 24.83 -12.24 19.11
C THR A 391 24.11 -12.93 20.26
N ASP A 392 23.02 -12.38 20.78
CA ASP A 392 22.21 -13.04 21.80
C ASP A 392 21.35 -14.12 21.15
N ASP A 393 21.65 -15.36 21.53
CA ASP A 393 21.06 -16.53 20.90
C ASP A 393 19.76 -17.02 21.57
N CYS A 394 19.40 -16.52 22.75
CA CYS A 394 18.28 -17.07 23.51
C CYS A 394 17.21 -16.04 23.89
N ARG A 395 17.56 -14.79 24.18
CA ARG A 395 16.57 -13.83 24.69
C ARG A 395 15.45 -13.57 23.68
N ASP A 396 14.25 -13.37 24.22
CA ASP A 396 13.15 -12.80 23.45
C ASP A 396 13.51 -11.36 23.07
N ARG A 397 13.36 -11.03 21.80
CA ARG A 397 13.70 -9.72 21.26
C ARG A 397 12.47 -8.84 21.07
N HIS A 398 11.27 -9.41 21.19
CA HIS A 398 10.01 -8.68 21.08
C HIS A 398 9.21 -8.73 22.40
N PRO A 399 8.67 -7.59 22.89
CA PRO A 399 7.93 -7.53 24.16
C PRO A 399 6.72 -8.47 24.24
N ASN A 400 6.08 -8.78 23.12
CA ASN A 400 4.89 -9.64 23.05
C ASN A 400 5.18 -11.15 22.97
N CYS A 401 6.45 -11.58 22.99
CA CYS A 401 6.80 -13.00 22.84
C CYS A 401 6.09 -13.92 23.85
N ALA A 402 5.96 -13.48 25.10
CA ALA A 402 5.26 -14.24 26.14
C ALA A 402 3.76 -14.42 25.81
N THR A 403 3.11 -13.39 25.27
CA THR A 403 1.71 -13.44 24.85
C THR A 403 1.54 -14.33 23.62
N TRP A 404 2.39 -14.14 22.60
CA TRP A 404 2.34 -14.91 21.36
C TRP A 404 2.61 -16.40 21.57
N SER A 405 3.52 -16.74 22.47
CA SER A 405 3.75 -18.12 22.88
C SER A 405 2.47 -18.75 23.47
N ARG A 406 1.79 -18.04 24.38
CA ARG A 406 0.53 -18.51 24.99
C ARG A 406 -0.61 -18.66 23.98
N THR A 407 -0.62 -17.89 22.89
CA THR A 407 -1.64 -17.98 21.83
C THR A 407 -1.31 -19.00 20.72
N GLY A 408 -0.20 -19.75 20.88
CA GLY A 408 0.20 -20.83 19.99
C GLY A 408 1.02 -20.39 18.77
N GLU A 409 1.53 -19.16 18.75
CA GLU A 409 2.31 -18.64 17.63
C GLU A 409 3.62 -19.40 17.43
N CYS A 410 4.18 -20.01 18.47
CA CYS A 410 5.38 -20.85 18.34
C CYS A 410 5.21 -22.01 17.34
N ASN A 411 3.96 -22.43 17.09
CA ASN A 411 3.63 -23.48 16.11
C ASN A 411 3.07 -22.90 14.80
N LYS A 412 2.30 -21.81 14.87
CA LYS A 412 1.66 -21.19 13.68
C LYS A 412 2.64 -20.32 12.87
N ASN A 413 3.54 -19.64 13.57
CA ASN A 413 4.52 -18.71 13.02
C ASN A 413 5.94 -19.11 13.45
N GLY A 414 6.27 -20.39 13.26
CA GLY A 414 7.47 -21.00 13.83
C GLY A 414 8.78 -20.28 13.46
N LEU A 415 8.95 -19.86 12.20
CA LEU A 415 10.20 -19.26 11.70
C LEU A 415 10.51 -17.89 12.30
N TRP A 416 9.47 -17.06 12.44
CA TRP A 416 9.57 -15.80 13.17
C TRP A 416 9.76 -16.18 14.64
N MET A 417 8.85 -16.91 15.25
CA MET A 417 8.91 -17.16 16.70
C MET A 417 10.25 -17.80 17.18
N THR A 418 10.90 -18.65 16.38
CA THR A 418 12.23 -19.18 16.67
C THR A 418 13.39 -18.21 16.39
N GLU A 419 13.16 -17.12 15.67
CA GLU A 419 14.13 -16.05 15.44
C GLU A 419 14.08 -14.94 16.48
N ASN A 420 12.91 -14.50 16.94
CA ASN A 420 12.89 -13.42 17.94
C ASN A 420 12.07 -13.67 19.21
N CYS A 421 11.53 -14.88 19.43
CA CYS A 421 10.80 -15.28 20.64
C CYS A 421 11.26 -16.63 21.23
N ARG A 422 12.57 -16.88 21.23
CA ARG A 422 13.16 -18.19 21.56
C ARG A 422 12.98 -18.59 23.02
N GLN A 423 13.10 -17.66 23.95
CA GLN A 423 12.93 -17.94 25.36
C GLN A 423 11.46 -18.29 25.62
N SER A 424 10.53 -17.50 25.11
CA SER A 424 9.09 -17.77 25.22
C SER A 424 8.66 -19.06 24.51
N CYS A 425 9.33 -19.47 23.43
CA CYS A 425 9.02 -20.71 22.71
C CYS A 425 9.87 -21.92 23.13
N ASN A 426 10.64 -21.82 24.22
CA ASN A 426 11.52 -22.89 24.72
C ASN A 426 12.51 -23.42 23.65
N LYS A 427 13.08 -22.52 22.84
CA LYS A 427 14.02 -22.85 21.74
C LYS A 427 15.48 -22.55 22.07
N CYS A 428 15.81 -22.25 23.32
CA CYS A 428 17.17 -21.96 23.74
C CYS A 428 18.08 -23.18 23.89
N GLY A 429 17.53 -24.41 23.90
CA GLY A 429 18.31 -25.64 24.05
C GLY A 429 19.15 -26.05 22.82
N THR A 430 18.96 -25.37 21.69
CA THR A 430 19.76 -25.55 20.47
C THR A 430 20.11 -24.18 19.95
N SER A 431 21.36 -23.94 19.54
CA SER A 431 21.71 -22.62 19.01
C SER A 431 21.17 -22.39 17.61
N ARG A 432 21.03 -21.13 17.16
CA ARG A 432 20.67 -20.85 15.75
C ARG A 432 21.66 -21.45 14.76
N ALA A 433 22.96 -21.44 15.08
CA ALA A 433 24.00 -22.03 14.25
C ALA A 433 23.84 -23.56 14.13
N GLN A 434 23.49 -24.24 15.22
CA GLN A 434 23.20 -25.69 15.21
C GLN A 434 21.90 -26.01 14.47
N ALA A 435 20.84 -25.23 14.71
CA ALA A 435 19.54 -25.41 14.05
C ALA A 435 19.58 -25.11 12.54
N CYS A 436 20.52 -24.28 12.09
CA CYS A 436 20.69 -23.86 10.70
C CYS A 436 21.93 -24.47 10.02
N GLY A 437 22.53 -25.50 10.62
CA GLY A 437 23.59 -26.33 10.03
C GLY A 437 24.93 -25.61 9.80
N GLY A 438 25.58 -25.13 10.85
CA GLY A 438 26.85 -24.40 10.75
C GLY A 438 28.10 -25.10 11.32
N GLY A 439 29.02 -25.52 10.43
CA GLY A 439 30.48 -25.51 10.65
C GLY A 439 31.16 -26.83 11.05
N GLY A 440 32.16 -27.28 10.29
CA GLY A 440 32.83 -28.57 10.45
C GLY A 440 34.05 -28.58 11.38
N GLY A 441 34.50 -29.80 11.72
CA GLY A 441 35.78 -30.06 12.39
C GLY A 441 35.77 -31.13 13.48
N GLY A 442 35.58 -32.41 13.12
CA GLY A 442 36.23 -33.56 13.79
C GLY A 442 35.62 -34.16 15.07
N GLY A 443 35.36 -35.49 15.02
CA GLY A 443 35.31 -36.37 16.21
C GLY A 443 33.98 -37.08 16.42
N GLY A 444 33.81 -38.25 15.82
CA GLY A 444 32.53 -38.95 15.73
C GLY A 444 31.94 -39.45 17.06
N GLN A 445 30.61 -39.57 17.07
CA GLN A 445 29.97 -40.86 17.33
C GLN A 445 28.68 -40.98 16.51
N THR A 446 28.64 -42.06 15.75
CA THR A 446 27.57 -42.57 14.92
C THR A 446 26.27 -42.73 15.70
N THR A 447 25.26 -41.94 15.38
CA THR A 447 23.86 -42.36 15.57
C THR A 447 23.33 -42.82 14.23
N THR A 448 23.19 -44.14 14.13
CA THR A 448 22.47 -44.86 13.09
C THR A 448 21.01 -44.43 13.06
N THR A 449 20.71 -43.40 12.30
CA THR A 449 19.43 -43.27 11.63
C THR A 449 19.74 -43.41 10.15
N THR A 450 19.30 -44.52 9.57
CA THR A 450 19.39 -44.80 8.14
C THR A 450 19.05 -43.56 7.33
N LYS A 451 20.00 -43.14 6.49
CA LYS A 451 19.80 -42.19 5.40
C LYS A 451 18.49 -42.54 4.69
N PRO A 452 17.47 -41.66 4.65
CA PRO A 452 16.36 -41.85 3.73
C PRO A 452 16.95 -41.90 2.33
N ALA A 453 16.80 -43.05 1.67
CA ALA A 453 17.22 -43.25 0.30
C ALA A 453 16.22 -42.52 -0.61
N GLN A 454 16.38 -41.21 -0.80
CA GLN A 454 15.73 -40.54 -1.93
C GLN A 454 16.72 -39.61 -2.62
N LYS A 455 17.20 -40.08 -3.77
CA LYS A 455 17.91 -39.30 -4.77
C LYS A 455 16.89 -38.33 -5.38
N CYS A 456 17.12 -37.03 -5.33
CA CYS A 456 16.24 -36.07 -5.98
C CYS A 456 16.26 -36.29 -7.49
N THR A 457 15.07 -36.37 -8.09
CA THR A 457 14.86 -36.94 -9.43
C THR A 457 15.40 -36.04 -10.55
N SER A 458 15.41 -34.71 -10.35
CA SER A 458 15.98 -33.77 -11.33
C SER A 458 17.07 -32.88 -10.73
N GLU A 459 18.16 -32.68 -11.47
CA GLU A 459 19.33 -31.89 -11.04
C GLU A 459 19.08 -30.38 -11.06
N GLY A 460 18.05 -29.92 -11.77
CA GLY A 460 17.70 -28.51 -11.91
C GLY A 460 16.76 -27.99 -10.83
N CYS A 461 16.50 -26.67 -10.85
CA CYS A 461 15.57 -26.04 -9.92
C CYS A 461 14.13 -26.15 -10.41
N PHE A 462 13.50 -27.31 -10.21
CA PHE A 462 12.13 -27.57 -10.66
C PHE A 462 11.25 -28.10 -9.52
N ASN A 463 9.93 -27.99 -9.73
CA ASN A 463 8.95 -28.79 -9.00
C ASN A 463 8.80 -30.13 -9.71
N GLU A 464 8.79 -31.23 -8.97
CA GLU A 464 8.61 -32.58 -9.51
C GLU A 464 7.13 -32.93 -9.73
N ASN A 465 6.21 -32.14 -9.15
CA ASN A 465 4.79 -32.42 -9.21
C ASN A 465 3.94 -31.14 -9.38
N GLN A 466 2.87 -31.26 -10.14
CA GLN A 466 1.91 -30.19 -10.43
C GLN A 466 1.17 -29.66 -9.18
N CYS A 467 1.15 -30.45 -8.10
CA CYS A 467 0.51 -30.12 -6.85
C CYS A 467 1.40 -29.37 -5.86
N CYS A 468 2.70 -29.22 -6.15
CA CYS A 468 3.62 -28.46 -5.32
C CYS A 468 3.16 -27.03 -4.95
N PRO A 469 2.54 -26.25 -5.86
CA PRO A 469 1.96 -24.96 -5.49
C PRO A 469 0.88 -25.08 -4.40
N SER A 470 -0.01 -26.08 -4.49
CA SER A 470 -1.08 -26.31 -3.52
C SER A 470 -0.54 -26.81 -2.19
N TRP A 471 0.33 -27.81 -2.20
CA TRP A 471 0.93 -28.38 -0.99
C TRP A 471 1.76 -27.34 -0.23
N SER A 472 2.49 -26.46 -0.94
CA SER A 472 3.22 -25.36 -0.29
C SER A 472 2.29 -24.42 0.49
N GLN A 473 1.11 -24.12 -0.06
CA GLN A 473 0.11 -23.28 0.58
C GLN A 473 -0.60 -23.97 1.75
N MET A 474 -0.61 -25.30 1.79
CA MET A 474 -1.16 -26.10 2.89
C MET A 474 -0.16 -26.34 4.04
N GLY A 475 1.03 -25.74 3.95
CA GLY A 475 2.07 -25.84 4.98
C GLY A 475 2.94 -27.10 4.88
N GLU A 476 2.83 -27.86 3.79
CA GLU A 476 3.58 -29.11 3.62
C GLU A 476 5.09 -28.89 3.57
N CYS A 477 5.55 -27.72 3.12
CA CYS A 477 6.97 -27.35 3.16
C CYS A 477 7.57 -27.44 4.57
N SER A 478 6.74 -27.26 5.60
CA SER A 478 7.13 -27.35 7.02
C SER A 478 6.76 -28.70 7.66
N ARG A 479 5.71 -29.37 7.20
CA ARG A 479 5.24 -30.67 7.76
C ARG A 479 5.99 -31.87 7.18
N ASN A 480 6.32 -31.81 5.89
CA ASN A 480 6.97 -32.87 5.13
C ASN A 480 8.27 -32.34 4.49
N THR A 481 9.10 -31.72 5.32
CA THR A 481 10.30 -30.96 4.91
C THR A 481 11.24 -31.76 4.03
N GLU A 482 11.60 -33.00 4.38
CA GLU A 482 12.52 -33.82 3.59
C GLU A 482 11.97 -34.07 2.17
N TRP A 483 10.71 -34.50 2.08
CA TRP A 483 10.08 -34.79 0.80
C TRP A 483 9.87 -33.53 -0.05
N MET A 484 9.38 -32.45 0.56
CA MET A 484 9.09 -31.18 -0.13
C MET A 484 10.37 -30.46 -0.56
N SER A 485 11.47 -30.61 0.19
CA SER A 485 12.79 -30.07 -0.17
C SER A 485 13.42 -30.70 -1.39
N CYS A 486 12.90 -31.85 -1.81
CA CYS A 486 13.36 -32.58 -2.97
C CYS A 486 12.36 -32.46 -4.13
N ASN A 487 11.06 -32.50 -3.83
CA ASN A 487 10.00 -32.59 -4.84
C ASN A 487 9.31 -31.26 -5.15
N CYS A 488 9.32 -30.27 -4.25
CA CYS A 488 8.58 -29.01 -4.42
C CYS A 488 9.47 -27.80 -4.20
N ARG A 489 10.67 -27.87 -4.79
CA ARG A 489 11.77 -26.96 -4.49
C ARG A 489 11.47 -25.51 -4.82
N VAL A 490 10.78 -25.27 -5.93
CA VAL A 490 10.42 -23.90 -6.34
C VAL A 490 9.27 -23.38 -5.49
N SER A 491 8.20 -24.18 -5.32
CA SER A 491 7.03 -23.76 -4.53
C SER A 491 7.31 -23.54 -3.06
N CYS A 492 8.25 -24.30 -2.48
CA CYS A 492 8.68 -24.12 -1.09
C CYS A 492 9.87 -23.18 -0.92
N GLY A 493 10.38 -22.61 -2.01
CA GLY A 493 11.51 -21.67 -1.97
C GLY A 493 12.87 -22.31 -1.63
N TYR A 494 13.02 -23.62 -1.75
CA TYR A 494 14.31 -24.31 -1.62
C TYR A 494 15.25 -24.03 -2.79
N CYS A 495 14.72 -23.60 -3.93
CA CYS A 495 15.51 -23.09 -5.03
C CYS A 495 14.71 -22.07 -5.85
N VAL A 496 15.40 -21.21 -6.60
CA VAL A 496 14.78 -20.26 -7.53
C VAL A 496 15.34 -20.49 -8.95
N PRO A 497 14.49 -20.72 -9.95
CA PRO A 497 14.95 -20.99 -11.31
C PRO A 497 15.56 -19.74 -11.96
N ARG A 498 16.66 -19.91 -12.68
CA ARG A 498 17.43 -18.81 -13.30
C ARG A 498 17.17 -18.67 -14.80
N ASP A 499 16.73 -19.76 -15.40
CA ASP A 499 16.60 -20.02 -16.84
C ASP A 499 15.15 -19.98 -17.31
N TYR A 500 14.18 -19.91 -16.39
CA TYR A 500 12.77 -19.78 -16.72
C TYR A 500 11.99 -19.00 -15.66
N ARG A 501 10.84 -18.44 -16.07
CA ARG A 501 9.94 -17.69 -15.17
C ARG A 501 8.83 -18.59 -14.65
N TYR A 502 8.92 -18.95 -13.38
CA TYR A 502 7.93 -19.75 -12.67
C TYR A 502 6.64 -18.97 -12.39
N GLY A 503 5.47 -19.63 -12.50
CA GLY A 503 4.16 -19.08 -12.10
C GLY A 503 3.13 -18.95 -13.23
N GLY A 504 3.55 -18.98 -14.50
CA GLY A 504 2.66 -18.94 -15.68
C GLY A 504 2.33 -20.30 -16.30
N CYS A 505 1.36 -20.34 -17.23
CA CYS A 505 1.13 -21.50 -18.10
C CYS A 505 2.15 -21.49 -19.24
N ASN A 506 3.36 -22.00 -18.97
CA ASN A 506 4.45 -22.04 -19.93
C ASN A 506 5.19 -23.37 -19.83
N ASP A 507 5.95 -23.69 -20.89
CA ASP A 507 6.98 -24.70 -20.84
C ASP A 507 8.26 -24.10 -20.24
N TYR A 508 8.77 -24.73 -19.20
CA TYR A 508 9.92 -24.29 -18.43
C TYR A 508 11.21 -24.98 -18.89
N HIS A 509 11.13 -25.92 -19.83
CA HIS A 509 12.29 -26.55 -20.44
C HIS A 509 12.23 -26.47 -21.97
N PRO A 510 13.34 -26.11 -22.66
CA PRO A 510 13.36 -25.95 -24.13
C PRO A 510 12.92 -27.19 -24.92
N SER A 511 13.14 -28.39 -24.37
CA SER A 511 12.80 -29.66 -25.03
C SER A 511 11.36 -30.13 -24.81
N CYS A 512 10.52 -29.38 -24.08
CA CYS A 512 9.14 -29.78 -23.76
C CYS A 512 8.31 -30.16 -24.99
N ALA A 513 8.40 -29.38 -26.07
CA ALA A 513 7.67 -29.66 -27.31
C ALA A 513 8.13 -30.97 -27.99
N ASN A 514 9.39 -31.35 -27.84
CA ASN A 514 9.91 -32.61 -28.38
C ASN A 514 9.45 -33.79 -27.53
N TRP A 515 9.59 -33.69 -26.22
CA TRP A 515 9.18 -34.75 -25.28
C TRP A 515 7.67 -35.00 -25.29
N ALA A 516 6.86 -33.95 -25.45
CA ALA A 516 5.42 -34.10 -25.62
C ALA A 516 5.07 -34.89 -26.89
N ARG A 517 5.76 -34.64 -28.01
CA ARG A 517 5.57 -35.39 -29.28
C ARG A 517 5.97 -36.86 -29.17
N THR A 518 6.93 -37.21 -28.32
CA THR A 518 7.34 -38.61 -28.07
C THR A 518 6.49 -39.30 -27.00
N GLY A 519 5.45 -38.63 -26.47
CA GLY A 519 4.48 -39.20 -25.54
C GLY A 519 4.88 -39.13 -24.06
N GLU A 520 5.85 -38.29 -23.69
CA GLU A 520 6.36 -38.22 -22.30
C GLU A 520 5.36 -37.62 -21.31
N CYS A 521 4.39 -36.83 -21.78
CA CYS A 521 3.38 -36.18 -20.92
C CYS A 521 2.57 -37.19 -20.07
N GLN A 522 2.37 -38.42 -20.56
CA GLN A 522 1.62 -39.45 -19.84
C GLN A 522 2.52 -40.38 -19.02
N LYS A 523 3.83 -40.34 -19.24
CA LYS A 523 4.80 -41.26 -18.62
C LYS A 523 5.57 -40.60 -17.47
N ASN A 524 5.76 -39.29 -17.53
CA ASN A 524 6.57 -38.55 -16.58
C ASN A 524 5.76 -37.42 -15.90
N PRO A 525 5.37 -37.56 -14.64
CA PRO A 525 4.61 -36.55 -13.89
C PRO A 525 5.28 -35.17 -13.83
N TRP A 526 6.60 -35.11 -13.90
CA TRP A 526 7.37 -33.86 -13.99
C TRP A 526 6.95 -33.00 -15.17
N MET A 527 6.55 -33.62 -16.28
CA MET A 527 6.10 -32.94 -17.49
C MET A 527 4.83 -32.11 -17.25
N MET A 528 3.94 -32.55 -16.35
CA MET A 528 2.68 -31.85 -16.10
C MET A 528 2.88 -30.52 -15.37
N GLU A 529 4.00 -30.34 -14.68
CA GLU A 529 4.35 -29.09 -13.99
C GLU A 529 5.34 -28.24 -14.78
N ASN A 530 6.24 -28.85 -15.55
CA ASN A 530 7.33 -28.13 -16.19
C ASN A 530 7.20 -28.01 -17.71
N CYS A 531 6.27 -28.74 -18.34
CA CYS A 531 5.96 -28.67 -19.77
C CYS A 531 4.46 -28.40 -19.97
N ARG A 532 3.97 -27.35 -19.29
CA ARG A 532 2.53 -27.16 -19.06
C ARG A 532 1.76 -26.86 -20.33
N THR A 533 2.37 -26.13 -21.25
CA THR A 533 1.75 -25.76 -22.53
C THR A 533 1.81 -26.94 -23.49
N SER A 534 2.98 -27.58 -23.63
CA SER A 534 3.18 -28.74 -24.50
C SER A 534 2.34 -29.96 -24.08
N CYS A 535 2.16 -30.18 -22.78
CA CYS A 535 1.33 -31.27 -22.24
C CYS A 535 -0.13 -30.90 -22.01
N ARG A 536 -0.55 -29.67 -22.36
CA ARG A 536 -1.90 -29.14 -22.11
C ARG A 536 -2.36 -29.32 -20.66
N SER A 537 -1.43 -29.21 -19.73
CA SER A 537 -1.67 -29.43 -18.31
C SER A 537 -1.88 -28.13 -17.55
N CYS A 538 -1.99 -26.98 -18.20
CA CYS A 538 -2.22 -25.71 -17.52
C CYS A 538 -3.50 -25.71 -16.69
N LYS A 539 -3.34 -25.80 -15.37
CA LYS A 539 -4.41 -25.77 -14.38
C LYS A 539 -4.29 -24.55 -13.49
N ASN A 540 -5.41 -23.90 -13.24
CA ASN A 540 -5.49 -22.82 -12.27
C ASN A 540 -5.53 -23.38 -10.83
N ALA A 541 -5.35 -22.50 -9.84
CA ALA A 541 -5.28 -22.93 -8.44
C ALA A 541 -6.57 -23.63 -7.94
N GLN A 542 -7.73 -23.33 -8.52
CA GLN A 542 -8.99 -24.00 -8.18
C GLN A 542 -9.04 -25.43 -8.73
N GLN A 543 -8.58 -25.63 -9.96
CA GLN A 543 -8.48 -26.96 -10.59
C GLN A 543 -7.46 -27.85 -9.88
N LEU A 544 -6.35 -27.28 -9.40
CA LEU A 544 -5.35 -28.01 -8.61
C LEU A 544 -5.87 -28.39 -7.22
N ARG A 545 -6.66 -27.53 -6.55
CA ARG A 545 -7.25 -27.86 -5.23
C ARG A 545 -8.20 -29.06 -5.25
N GLY A 546 -8.89 -29.31 -6.36
CA GLY A 546 -9.74 -30.49 -6.50
C GLY A 546 -8.96 -31.78 -6.78
N GLN A 547 -7.66 -31.71 -7.00
CA GLN A 547 -6.85 -32.82 -7.54
C GLN A 547 -5.63 -33.20 -6.69
N CYS A 548 -5.25 -32.44 -5.65
CA CYS A 548 -3.89 -32.47 -5.05
C CYS A 548 -3.80 -32.84 -3.55
#